data_AF-A0A3P4AS41-F1
#
_entry.id   AF-A0A3P4AS41-F1
#
_cell.length_a   1.000
_cell.length_b   1.000
_cell.length_c   1.000
_cell.angle_alpha   90.00
_cell.angle_beta   90.00
_cell.angle_gamma   90.00
#
_symmetry.space_group_name_H-M   'P 1'
#
loop_
_entity.id
_entity.type
_entity.pdbx_description
1 polymer ?
#
loop_
_entity_poly.entity_id
_entity_poly.type
_entity_poly.pdbx_seq_one_letter_code
_entity_poly.pdbx_strand_id
1 'polypeptide(L)'
;MTAGRERVHLVVLGFLAYVALLALGVYTLALHPPRIQPAPPPPPPPRGGLYAADGTPLALTLEGKRLHPLGRSASQLLGFGERASGRGLEGLERDLNASLSEGRSYTLTLEPFVQALAERALWRGLEESRADYGSAVVMDAEGRLLAVANGPPFDPDAPRKSPEEDISWRNHAFLVPLEPGSTAKTLTAAMLLEEGAATLATRVEAPMRRELEGWTIRDIVPHPPVLTLEEVLRYSSNVGISLLAERLPKETFFAYMEALGLTRTDLLPGIRVAAPLFQPPEKWSRVAYANHTFGQGFLITPLHLAAAYGALVDGVYRTPVLLKGMESRSWRVFSPATAQALREALARVAVPTAHLPGYRLGGKTGTAQVVVNGRYSQKVFTAWFAGFVPADRPRFTVVVAVHHPKTRIHGSQVAAPIFREIAAGLLAWAGLPPYAEGR
;
A
#
# COMPACT_ATOMS: atom_id res chain seq x y z
N MET A 1 59.60 -87.35 -11.02
CA MET A 1 58.43 -86.62 -10.47
C MET A 1 58.50 -86.59 -8.93
N THR A 2 59.28 -85.68 -8.32
CA THR A 2 59.30 -85.54 -6.83
C THR A 2 59.67 -84.15 -6.31
N ALA A 3 59.82 -83.13 -7.16
CA ALA A 3 60.07 -81.75 -6.70
C ALA A 3 58.83 -81.03 -6.12
N GLY A 4 57.64 -81.64 -6.25
CA GLY A 4 56.38 -81.04 -5.78
C GLY A 4 56.08 -81.25 -4.28
N ARG A 5 56.58 -82.34 -3.66
CA ARG A 5 56.23 -82.70 -2.27
C ARG A 5 56.95 -81.83 -1.23
N GLU A 6 58.19 -81.43 -1.49
CA GLU A 6 58.98 -80.58 -0.59
C GLU A 6 58.59 -79.09 -0.63
N ARG A 7 57.61 -78.66 -1.44
CA ARG A 7 57.12 -77.27 -1.42
C ARG A 7 55.68 -77.15 -0.93
N VAL A 8 55.01 -78.27 -0.65
CA VAL A 8 53.62 -78.29 -0.14
C VAL A 8 53.53 -77.54 1.18
N HIS A 9 54.51 -77.70 2.07
CA HIS A 9 54.52 -76.99 3.34
C HIS A 9 54.63 -75.46 3.15
N LEU A 10 55.40 -74.98 2.18
CA LEU A 10 55.48 -73.54 1.86
C LEU A 10 54.17 -73.00 1.29
N VAL A 11 53.49 -73.77 0.44
CA VAL A 11 52.16 -73.40 -0.11
C VAL A 11 51.10 -73.38 0.99
N VAL A 12 51.09 -74.37 1.87
CA VAL A 12 50.17 -74.41 3.03
C VAL A 12 50.45 -73.25 3.97
N LEU A 13 51.72 -72.95 4.25
CA LEU A 13 52.09 -71.84 5.12
C LEU A 13 51.71 -70.48 4.50
N GLY A 14 51.90 -70.33 3.19
CA GLY A 14 51.44 -69.16 2.44
C GLY A 14 49.91 -69.01 2.43
N PHE A 15 49.18 -70.11 2.29
CA PHE A 15 47.72 -70.11 2.35
C PHE A 15 47.21 -69.77 3.77
N LEU A 16 47.82 -70.33 4.81
CA LEU A 16 47.48 -70.01 6.20
C LEU A 16 47.79 -68.54 6.54
N ALA A 17 48.91 -68.01 6.06
CA ALA A 17 49.24 -66.59 6.21
C ALA A 17 48.23 -65.70 5.47
N TYR A 18 47.82 -66.07 4.26
CA TYR A 18 46.76 -65.37 3.52
C TYR A 18 45.42 -65.38 4.26
N VAL A 19 44.99 -66.55 4.77
CA VAL A 19 43.75 -66.68 5.54
C VAL A 19 43.81 -65.85 6.83
N ALA A 20 44.94 -65.85 7.53
CA ALA A 20 45.13 -65.05 8.73
C ALA A 20 45.08 -63.55 8.45
N LEU A 21 45.73 -63.09 7.37
CA LEU A 21 45.70 -61.68 6.94
C LEU A 21 44.30 -61.26 6.46
N LEU A 22 43.59 -62.14 5.75
CA LEU A 22 42.22 -61.90 5.33
C LEU A 22 41.29 -61.81 6.54
N ALA A 23 41.42 -62.73 7.50
CA ALA A 23 40.64 -62.72 8.74
C ALA A 23 40.92 -61.45 9.56
N LEU A 24 42.19 -61.02 9.64
CA LEU A 24 42.57 -59.75 10.28
C LEU A 24 41.97 -58.54 9.53
N GLY A 25 41.98 -58.56 8.20
CA GLY A 25 41.35 -57.54 7.36
C GLY A 25 39.84 -57.44 7.58
N VAL A 26 39.14 -58.58 7.62
CA VAL A 26 37.70 -58.62 7.90
C VAL A 26 37.41 -58.21 9.34
N TYR A 27 38.22 -58.66 10.31
CA TYR A 27 38.09 -58.28 11.71
C TYR A 27 38.30 -56.78 11.92
N THR A 28 39.29 -56.18 11.26
CA THR A 28 39.54 -54.73 11.31
C THR A 28 38.42 -53.94 10.66
N LEU A 29 37.86 -54.41 9.54
CA LEU A 29 36.64 -53.85 8.91
C LEU A 29 35.40 -53.97 9.79
N ALA A 30 35.26 -55.07 10.55
CA ALA A 30 34.16 -55.26 11.48
C ALA A 30 34.27 -54.36 12.71
N LEU A 31 35.49 -54.16 13.24
CA LEU A 31 35.76 -53.24 14.34
C LEU A 31 35.70 -51.76 13.93
N HIS A 32 36.07 -51.46 12.69
CA HIS A 32 36.13 -50.11 12.13
C HIS A 32 35.39 -50.08 10.78
N PRO A 33 34.06 -50.24 10.79
CA PRO A 33 33.30 -50.16 9.56
C PRO A 33 33.56 -48.80 8.91
N PRO A 34 33.79 -48.74 7.59
CA PRO A 34 33.95 -47.48 6.90
C PRO A 34 32.73 -46.63 7.19
N ARG A 35 32.95 -45.48 7.84
CA ARG A 35 31.90 -44.50 8.02
C ARG A 35 31.59 -43.93 6.64
N ILE A 36 30.56 -44.45 6.00
CA ILE A 36 29.92 -43.75 4.88
C ILE A 36 29.41 -42.45 5.51
N GLN A 37 30.15 -41.35 5.31
CA GLN A 37 29.64 -40.06 5.68
C GLN A 37 28.33 -39.90 4.91
N PRO A 38 27.20 -39.62 5.59
CA PRO A 38 25.98 -39.30 4.88
C PRO A 38 26.32 -38.19 3.88
N ALA A 39 25.82 -38.31 2.65
CA ALA A 39 25.99 -37.26 1.66
C ALA A 39 25.58 -35.93 2.33
N PRO A 40 26.39 -34.86 2.18
CA PRO A 40 26.00 -33.58 2.72
C PRO A 40 24.59 -33.25 2.21
N PRO A 41 23.73 -32.65 3.05
CA PRO A 41 22.40 -32.28 2.60
C PRO A 41 22.54 -31.42 1.34
N PRO A 42 21.62 -31.58 0.36
CA PRO A 42 21.64 -30.73 -0.82
C PRO A 42 21.64 -29.26 -0.37
N PRO A 43 22.36 -28.36 -1.08
CA PRO A 43 22.33 -26.95 -0.75
C PRO A 43 20.88 -26.47 -0.75
N PRO A 44 20.49 -25.57 0.18
CA PRO A 44 19.14 -25.05 0.20
C PRO A 44 18.78 -24.44 -1.15
N PRO A 45 17.51 -24.53 -1.59
CA PRO A 45 17.10 -23.93 -2.84
C PRO A 45 17.40 -22.42 -2.82
N PRO A 46 17.71 -21.82 -3.98
CA PRO A 46 17.87 -20.37 -4.04
C PRO A 46 16.57 -19.70 -3.61
N ARG A 47 16.70 -18.59 -2.87
CA ARG A 47 15.55 -17.81 -2.41
C ARG A 47 14.67 -17.40 -3.60
N GLY A 48 13.37 -17.64 -3.48
CA GLY A 48 12.39 -17.44 -4.56
C GLY A 48 12.32 -16.01 -5.07
N GLY A 49 11.87 -15.84 -6.31
CA GLY A 49 11.78 -14.55 -6.99
C GLY A 49 10.46 -13.81 -6.72
N LEU A 50 10.51 -12.50 -6.87
CA LEU A 50 9.35 -11.62 -6.96
C LEU A 50 9.29 -11.07 -8.39
N TYR A 51 8.14 -11.20 -9.03
CA TYR A 51 7.92 -10.81 -10.41
C TYR A 51 6.73 -9.84 -10.49
N ALA A 52 6.75 -8.91 -11.44
CA ALA A 52 5.62 -8.05 -11.76
C ALA A 52 4.54 -8.81 -12.55
N ALA A 53 3.40 -8.17 -12.81
CA ALA A 53 2.25 -8.79 -13.48
C ALA A 53 2.58 -9.36 -14.87
N ASP A 54 3.50 -8.72 -15.58
CA ASP A 54 4.00 -9.09 -16.91
C ASP A 54 5.17 -10.09 -16.89
N GLY A 55 5.59 -10.54 -15.69
CA GLY A 55 6.74 -11.44 -15.51
C GLY A 55 8.09 -10.72 -15.39
N THR A 56 8.13 -9.39 -15.42
CA THR A 56 9.37 -8.63 -15.20
C THR A 56 9.94 -8.97 -13.81
N PRO A 57 11.21 -9.36 -13.70
CA PRO A 57 11.82 -9.65 -12.42
C PRO A 57 11.98 -8.39 -11.56
N LEU A 58 11.39 -8.40 -10.37
CA LEU A 58 11.49 -7.33 -9.38
C LEU A 58 12.59 -7.62 -8.34
N ALA A 59 12.68 -8.88 -7.89
CA ALA A 59 13.77 -9.37 -7.05
C ALA A 59 14.04 -10.84 -7.36
N LEU A 60 15.30 -11.24 -7.52
CA LEU A 60 15.66 -12.64 -7.77
C LEU A 60 17.01 -13.00 -7.15
N THR A 61 17.30 -14.30 -7.11
CA THR A 61 18.56 -14.83 -6.61
C THR A 61 19.33 -15.47 -7.76
N LEU A 62 20.49 -14.92 -8.11
CA LEU A 62 21.43 -15.51 -9.07
C LEU A 62 22.77 -15.74 -8.38
N GLU A 63 23.34 -16.92 -8.56
CA GLU A 63 24.67 -17.27 -8.04
C GLU A 63 24.83 -16.98 -6.52
N GLY A 64 23.76 -17.20 -5.75
CA GLY A 64 23.73 -16.93 -4.31
C GLY A 64 23.59 -15.46 -3.91
N LYS A 65 23.48 -14.53 -4.86
CA LYS A 65 23.27 -13.09 -4.62
C LYS A 65 21.82 -12.69 -4.86
N ARG A 66 21.26 -11.91 -3.93
CA ARG A 66 19.96 -11.25 -4.12
C ARG A 66 20.15 -10.03 -5.02
N LEU A 67 19.34 -9.92 -6.08
CA LEU A 67 19.42 -8.86 -7.08
C LEU A 67 18.07 -8.16 -7.22
N HIS A 68 18.10 -6.84 -7.44
CA HIS A 68 16.94 -5.99 -7.72
C HIS A 68 17.13 -5.31 -9.09
N PRO A 69 16.75 -5.96 -10.20
CA PRO A 69 17.08 -5.48 -11.56
C PRO A 69 16.58 -4.07 -11.88
N LEU A 70 15.47 -3.65 -11.26
CA LEU A 70 14.88 -2.32 -11.44
C LEU A 70 15.39 -1.29 -10.42
N GLY A 71 16.40 -1.65 -9.61
CA GLY A 71 17.06 -0.79 -8.63
C GLY A 71 16.06 -0.21 -7.62
N ARG A 72 15.78 1.08 -7.75
CA ARG A 72 14.93 1.83 -6.80
C ARG A 72 13.43 1.54 -6.95
N SER A 73 13.02 0.99 -8.09
CA SER A 73 11.59 0.79 -8.37
C SER A 73 10.99 -0.31 -7.51
N ALA A 74 9.82 -0.01 -6.94
CA ALA A 74 9.09 -0.80 -5.94
C ALA A 74 9.90 -1.17 -4.69
N SER A 75 11.09 -0.60 -4.49
CA SER A 75 12.07 -1.08 -3.51
C SER A 75 11.55 -1.08 -2.07
N GLN A 76 10.79 -0.06 -1.65
CA GLN A 76 10.20 -0.06 -0.30
C GLN A 76 9.06 -1.07 -0.13
N LEU A 77 8.35 -1.43 -1.22
CA LEU A 77 7.36 -2.50 -1.17
C LEU A 77 8.05 -3.87 -1.10
N LEU A 78 8.99 -4.12 -2.02
CA LEU A 78 9.76 -5.36 -2.09
C LEU A 78 10.56 -5.57 -0.80
N GLY A 79 11.17 -4.51 -0.30
CA GLY A 79 12.07 -4.51 0.82
C GLY A 79 13.44 -5.10 0.46
N PHE A 80 14.12 -5.62 1.47
CA PHE A 80 15.47 -6.15 1.32
C PHE A 80 15.76 -7.22 2.37
N GLY A 81 16.82 -8.00 2.14
CA GLY A 81 17.32 -8.99 3.09
C GLY A 81 18.66 -8.64 3.73
N GLU A 82 19.10 -9.48 4.67
CA GLU A 82 20.48 -9.54 5.16
C GLU A 82 21.39 -10.07 4.05
N ARG A 83 22.55 -9.41 3.85
CA ARG A 83 23.51 -9.81 2.81
C ARG A 83 24.16 -11.17 3.09
N ALA A 84 24.29 -11.55 4.37
CA ALA A 84 24.96 -12.80 4.78
C ALA A 84 24.00 -14.00 4.80
N SER A 85 22.83 -13.86 5.46
CA SER A 85 21.90 -14.97 5.66
C SER A 85 20.82 -15.07 4.59
N GLY A 86 20.61 -14.02 3.79
CA GLY A 86 19.49 -13.93 2.85
C GLY A 86 18.12 -13.79 3.52
N ARG A 87 18.07 -13.64 4.86
CA ARG A 87 16.84 -13.43 5.62
C ARG A 87 16.21 -12.08 5.27
N GLY A 88 14.92 -12.07 4.98
CA GLY A 88 14.17 -10.83 4.74
C GLY A 88 14.11 -9.94 5.97
N LEU A 89 14.42 -8.65 5.79
CA LEU A 89 14.45 -7.65 6.87
C LEU A 89 13.27 -6.68 6.79
N GLU A 90 12.88 -6.28 5.59
CA GLU A 90 11.74 -5.38 5.38
C GLU A 90 10.94 -5.74 4.13
N GLY A 91 9.80 -5.08 3.94
CA GLY A 91 8.90 -5.28 2.80
C GLY A 91 8.44 -6.73 2.62
N LEU A 92 8.12 -7.08 1.37
CA LEU A 92 7.74 -8.44 0.98
C LEU A 92 8.83 -9.48 1.26
N GLU A 93 10.12 -9.09 1.22
CA GLU A 93 11.20 -9.98 1.62
C GLU A 93 11.02 -10.50 3.04
N ARG A 94 10.62 -9.62 3.97
CA ARG A 94 10.32 -10.01 5.35
C ARG A 94 8.98 -10.73 5.45
N ASP A 95 7.95 -10.18 4.84
CA ASP A 95 6.57 -10.66 5.03
C ASP A 95 6.38 -12.07 4.46
N LEU A 96 7.04 -12.37 3.34
CA LEU A 96 7.03 -13.67 2.67
C LEU A 96 8.29 -14.49 2.96
N ASN A 97 9.05 -14.16 4.02
CA ASN A 97 10.39 -14.75 4.23
C ASN A 97 10.37 -16.28 4.26
N ALA A 98 9.40 -16.89 4.95
CA ALA A 98 9.33 -18.33 5.09
C ALA A 98 9.22 -19.03 3.73
N SER A 99 8.26 -18.62 2.90
CA SER A 99 8.05 -19.22 1.58
C SER A 99 9.17 -18.86 0.59
N LEU A 100 9.65 -17.62 0.60
CA LEU A 100 10.77 -17.20 -0.24
C LEU A 100 12.03 -18.00 0.08
N SER A 101 12.32 -18.28 1.36
CA SER A 101 13.50 -19.08 1.76
C SER A 101 13.45 -20.54 1.32
N GLU A 102 12.26 -21.05 0.99
CA GLU A 102 12.05 -22.39 0.44
C GLU A 102 12.05 -22.41 -1.10
N GLY A 103 12.39 -21.28 -1.73
CA GLY A 103 12.43 -21.15 -3.19
C GLY A 103 11.10 -20.82 -3.87
N ARG A 104 10.02 -20.62 -3.10
CA ARG A 104 8.71 -20.26 -3.67
C ARG A 104 8.75 -18.84 -4.21
N SER A 105 8.33 -18.67 -5.46
CA SER A 105 8.29 -17.37 -6.13
C SER A 105 6.87 -16.81 -6.17
N TYR A 106 6.75 -15.49 -6.22
CA TYR A 106 5.47 -14.79 -6.29
C TYR A 106 5.42 -13.84 -7.47
N THR A 107 4.25 -13.75 -8.10
CA THR A 107 3.93 -12.74 -9.10
C THR A 107 3.01 -11.70 -8.46
N LEU A 108 3.38 -10.43 -8.52
CA LEU A 108 2.60 -9.30 -8.02
C LEU A 108 1.59 -8.83 -9.07
N THR A 109 0.63 -8.03 -8.65
CA THR A 109 -0.31 -7.30 -9.53
C THR A 109 0.25 -6.00 -10.07
N LEU A 110 1.47 -5.60 -9.65
CA LEU A 110 2.12 -4.39 -10.12
C LEU A 110 2.36 -4.42 -11.62
N GLU A 111 2.03 -3.31 -12.27
CA GLU A 111 2.33 -3.06 -13.68
C GLU A 111 3.61 -2.20 -13.74
N PRO A 112 4.75 -2.70 -14.26
CA PRO A 112 6.04 -1.99 -14.17
C PRO A 112 6.01 -0.57 -14.72
N PHE A 113 5.30 -0.35 -15.84
CA PHE A 113 5.14 0.98 -16.41
C PHE A 113 4.36 1.93 -15.47
N VAL A 114 3.28 1.44 -14.87
CA VAL A 114 2.43 2.22 -13.95
C VAL A 114 3.19 2.50 -12.65
N GLN A 115 3.96 1.54 -12.14
CA GLN A 115 4.84 1.72 -10.99
C GLN A 115 5.87 2.83 -11.24
N ALA A 116 6.62 2.74 -12.35
CA ALA A 116 7.65 3.74 -12.69
C ALA A 116 7.04 5.13 -12.93
N LEU A 117 5.87 5.21 -13.57
CA LEU A 117 5.12 6.45 -13.74
C LEU A 117 4.76 7.08 -12.38
N ALA A 118 4.19 6.28 -11.47
CA ALA A 118 3.78 6.75 -10.15
C ALA A 118 4.96 7.21 -9.31
N GLU A 119 6.07 6.48 -9.35
CA GLU A 119 7.32 6.83 -8.67
C GLU A 119 7.92 8.12 -9.21
N ARG A 120 8.03 8.27 -10.53
CA ARG A 120 8.56 9.49 -11.15
C ARG A 120 7.76 10.72 -10.73
N ALA A 121 6.43 10.65 -10.82
CA ALA A 121 5.55 11.74 -10.45
C ALA A 121 5.67 12.09 -8.96
N LEU A 122 5.67 11.07 -8.10
CA LEU A 122 5.80 11.24 -6.66
C LEU A 122 7.16 11.85 -6.29
N TRP A 123 8.26 11.30 -6.78
CA TRP A 123 9.61 11.74 -6.41
C TRP A 123 9.88 13.18 -6.84
N ARG A 124 9.44 13.56 -8.05
CA ARG A 124 9.49 14.96 -8.49
C ARG A 124 8.68 15.87 -7.57
N GLY A 125 7.45 15.47 -7.23
CA GLY A 125 6.61 16.24 -6.32
C GLY A 125 7.18 16.37 -4.91
N LEU A 126 7.86 15.34 -4.39
CA LEU A 126 8.56 15.39 -3.11
C LEU A 126 9.76 16.34 -3.14
N GLU A 127 10.54 16.32 -4.22
CA GLU A 127 11.68 17.22 -4.42
C GLU A 127 11.23 18.69 -4.51
N GLU A 128 10.25 18.99 -5.38
CA GLU A 128 9.68 20.34 -5.55
C GLU A 128 9.07 20.89 -4.26
N SER A 129 8.44 20.02 -3.48
CA SER A 129 7.81 20.40 -2.20
C SER A 129 8.77 20.37 -1.00
N ARG A 130 9.97 19.80 -1.17
CA ARG A 130 10.93 19.48 -0.08
C ARG A 130 10.28 18.71 1.07
N ALA A 131 9.32 17.86 0.73
CA ALA A 131 8.59 17.02 1.69
C ALA A 131 9.50 15.97 2.31
N ASP A 132 9.14 15.50 3.50
CA ASP A 132 9.95 14.51 4.21
C ASP A 132 9.77 13.10 3.62
N TYR A 133 8.55 12.74 3.26
CA TYR A 133 8.22 11.49 2.57
C TYR A 133 6.83 11.56 1.92
N GLY A 134 6.47 10.55 1.13
CA GLY A 134 5.13 10.40 0.58
C GLY A 134 4.90 9.05 -0.08
N SER A 135 3.68 8.86 -0.55
CA SER A 135 3.27 7.67 -1.29
C SER A 135 2.20 7.96 -2.33
N ALA A 136 2.14 7.10 -3.34
CA ALA A 136 1.05 7.05 -4.29
C ALA A 136 0.62 5.60 -4.49
N VAL A 137 -0.69 5.34 -4.35
CA VAL A 137 -1.30 4.03 -4.58
C VAL A 137 -2.20 4.14 -5.80
N VAL A 138 -1.99 3.26 -6.77
CA VAL A 138 -2.87 3.08 -7.93
C VAL A 138 -3.53 1.72 -7.83
N MET A 139 -4.86 1.73 -7.77
CA MET A 139 -5.68 0.53 -7.71
C MET A 139 -6.65 0.54 -8.88
N ASP A 140 -6.88 -0.61 -9.51
CA ASP A 140 -7.91 -0.72 -10.56
C ASP A 140 -9.33 -0.90 -9.98
N ALA A 141 -10.31 -1.04 -10.87
CA ALA A 141 -11.72 -1.23 -10.50
C ALA A 141 -11.97 -2.59 -9.81
N GLU A 142 -11.11 -3.57 -10.04
CA GLU A 142 -11.18 -4.92 -9.47
C GLU A 142 -10.45 -5.04 -8.11
N GLY A 143 -9.80 -3.98 -7.65
CA GLY A 143 -9.06 -3.94 -6.38
C GLY A 143 -7.60 -4.39 -6.48
N ARG A 144 -7.07 -4.63 -7.68
CA ARG A 144 -5.65 -4.96 -7.88
C ARG A 144 -4.79 -3.71 -7.74
N LEU A 145 -3.71 -3.83 -6.98
CA LEU A 145 -2.71 -2.77 -6.85
C LEU A 145 -1.79 -2.77 -8.07
N LEU A 146 -1.95 -1.78 -8.95
CA LEU A 146 -1.12 -1.63 -10.14
C LEU A 146 0.19 -0.89 -9.83
N ALA A 147 0.18 0.01 -8.84
CA ALA A 147 1.37 0.67 -8.33
C ALA A 147 1.26 0.98 -6.83
N VAL A 148 2.38 0.81 -6.14
CA VAL A 148 2.59 1.25 -4.75
C VAL A 148 3.92 2.00 -4.70
N ALA A 149 3.86 3.29 -5.04
CA ALA A 149 5.03 4.16 -5.04
C ALA A 149 5.24 4.75 -3.64
N ASN A 150 6.49 4.78 -3.19
CA ASN A 150 6.90 5.40 -1.95
C ASN A 150 8.09 6.34 -2.24
N GLY A 151 8.25 7.38 -1.45
CA GLY A 151 9.36 8.31 -1.59
C GLY A 151 9.77 8.93 -0.26
N PRO A 152 11.04 9.39 -0.11
CA PRO A 152 12.04 9.55 -1.17
C PRO A 152 12.56 8.22 -1.76
N PRO A 153 13.18 8.22 -2.96
CA PRO A 153 13.68 7.00 -3.59
C PRO A 153 14.67 6.26 -2.69
N PHE A 154 14.53 4.95 -2.60
CA PHE A 154 15.42 4.08 -1.83
C PHE A 154 16.07 3.05 -2.75
N ASP A 155 17.32 2.71 -2.50
CA ASP A 155 18.06 1.69 -3.23
C ASP A 155 18.40 0.53 -2.27
N PRO A 156 17.82 -0.67 -2.46
CA PRO A 156 18.01 -1.79 -1.54
C PRO A 156 19.44 -2.34 -1.54
N ASP A 157 20.22 -2.05 -2.58
CA ASP A 157 21.58 -2.54 -2.80
C ASP A 157 22.66 -1.52 -2.38
N ALA A 158 22.27 -0.27 -2.15
CA ALA A 158 23.17 0.76 -1.62
C ALA A 158 23.58 0.52 -0.15
N PRO A 159 24.71 1.08 0.32
CA PRO A 159 25.07 1.08 1.74
C PRO A 159 23.96 1.72 2.58
N ARG A 160 23.51 1.01 3.60
CA ARG A 160 22.41 1.45 4.47
C ARG A 160 22.95 2.41 5.52
N LYS A 161 22.20 3.49 5.77
CA LYS A 161 22.39 4.35 6.93
C LYS A 161 21.80 3.70 8.18
N SER A 162 22.04 4.29 9.35
CA SER A 162 21.38 3.84 10.58
C SER A 162 19.85 3.83 10.39
N PRO A 163 19.14 2.74 10.74
CA PRO A 163 17.68 2.70 10.67
C PRO A 163 16.98 3.79 11.50
N GLU A 164 17.67 4.35 12.49
CA GLU A 164 17.19 5.47 13.32
C GLU A 164 17.24 6.82 12.59
N GLU A 165 18.11 6.94 11.58
CA GLU A 165 18.37 8.18 10.84
C GLU A 165 17.74 8.19 9.45
N ASP A 166 17.45 7.02 8.88
CA ASP A 166 16.97 6.87 7.51
C ASP A 166 15.60 6.19 7.50
N ILE A 167 14.57 6.95 7.09
CA ILE A 167 13.20 6.44 6.93
C ILE A 167 12.87 6.07 5.49
N SER A 168 13.78 6.30 4.53
CA SER A 168 13.52 6.19 3.10
C SER A 168 13.16 4.78 2.64
N TRP A 169 13.61 3.76 3.40
CA TRP A 169 13.30 2.36 3.13
C TRP A 169 11.87 1.95 3.47
N ARG A 170 11.13 2.77 4.23
CA ARG A 170 9.82 2.39 4.76
C ARG A 170 8.76 2.40 3.67
N ASN A 171 7.92 1.37 3.65
CA ASN A 171 6.69 1.38 2.87
C ASN A 171 5.66 2.32 3.52
N HIS A 172 5.71 3.61 3.20
CA HIS A 172 4.79 4.62 3.73
C HIS A 172 3.33 4.33 3.37
N ALA A 173 3.05 3.77 2.19
CA ALA A 173 1.71 3.42 1.75
C ALA A 173 1.03 2.39 2.67
N PHE A 174 1.79 1.42 3.20
CA PHE A 174 1.24 0.31 4.00
C PHE A 174 1.50 0.46 5.49
N LEU A 175 2.57 1.14 5.90
CA LEU A 175 3.08 1.09 7.28
C LEU A 175 3.02 2.44 8.02
N VAL A 176 2.54 3.52 7.38
CA VAL A 176 2.44 4.83 8.03
C VAL A 176 0.97 5.28 8.05
N PRO A 177 0.28 5.09 9.19
CA PRO A 177 -1.04 5.66 9.42
C PRO A 177 -0.97 7.19 9.53
N LEU A 178 -1.91 7.86 8.88
CA LEU A 178 -2.01 9.31 8.76
C LEU A 178 -3.48 9.71 8.89
N GLU A 179 -3.75 10.91 9.36
CA GLU A 179 -5.12 11.44 9.33
C GLU A 179 -5.50 11.73 7.87
N PRO A 180 -6.65 11.22 7.36
CA PRO A 180 -7.05 11.42 5.97
C PRO A 180 -7.48 12.87 5.70
N GLY A 181 -7.93 13.59 6.74
CA GLY A 181 -8.46 14.94 6.62
C GLY A 181 -9.63 15.00 5.63
N SER A 182 -9.71 16.09 4.87
CA SER A 182 -10.87 16.38 4.01
C SER A 182 -11.16 15.35 2.90
N THR A 183 -10.27 14.37 2.63
CA THR A 183 -10.62 13.24 1.76
C THR A 183 -11.72 12.36 2.36
N ALA A 184 -11.85 12.31 3.70
CA ALA A 184 -12.92 11.57 4.38
C ALA A 184 -14.31 12.18 4.16
N LYS A 185 -14.41 13.49 3.86
CA LYS A 185 -15.70 14.16 3.59
C LYS A 185 -16.44 13.56 2.42
N THR A 186 -15.73 13.04 1.43
CA THR A 186 -16.31 12.31 0.31
C THR A 186 -17.05 11.06 0.80
N LEU A 187 -16.44 10.32 1.73
CA LEU A 187 -17.03 9.11 2.32
C LEU A 187 -18.24 9.49 3.17
N THR A 188 -18.14 10.54 3.99
CA THR A 188 -19.28 11.07 4.76
C THR A 188 -20.42 11.55 3.87
N ALA A 189 -20.13 12.23 2.76
CA ALA A 189 -21.14 12.63 1.79
C ALA A 189 -21.80 11.42 1.12
N ALA A 190 -21.04 10.35 0.81
CA ALA A 190 -21.60 9.10 0.31
C ALA A 190 -22.56 8.45 1.31
N MET A 191 -22.19 8.40 2.59
CA MET A 191 -23.07 7.90 3.67
C MET A 191 -24.35 8.73 3.77
N LEU A 192 -24.25 10.05 3.69
CA LEU A 192 -25.42 10.95 3.73
C LEU A 192 -26.39 10.72 2.56
N LEU A 193 -25.86 10.46 1.36
CA LEU A 193 -26.69 10.13 0.20
C LEU A 193 -27.33 8.74 0.35
N GLU A 194 -26.54 7.75 0.79
CA GLU A 194 -27.01 6.35 0.90
C GLU A 194 -28.14 6.21 1.93
N GLU A 195 -28.00 6.89 3.07
CA GLU A 195 -29.03 6.90 4.13
C GLU A 195 -30.22 7.82 3.79
N GLY A 196 -30.21 8.51 2.64
CA GLY A 196 -31.24 9.50 2.28
C GLY A 196 -31.27 10.73 3.21
N ALA A 197 -30.26 10.89 4.07
CA ALA A 197 -30.16 11.99 5.04
C ALA A 197 -29.82 13.35 4.39
N ALA A 198 -29.27 13.32 3.17
CA ALA A 198 -29.11 14.49 2.32
C ALA A 198 -29.11 14.11 0.83
N THR A 199 -29.33 15.12 -0.01
CA THR A 199 -29.04 15.09 -1.45
C THR A 199 -27.88 16.04 -1.73
N LEU A 200 -27.28 15.99 -2.93
CA LEU A 200 -26.24 16.95 -3.34
C LEU A 200 -26.73 18.41 -3.29
N ALA A 201 -28.03 18.65 -3.47
CA ALA A 201 -28.66 19.97 -3.43
C ALA A 201 -29.14 20.38 -2.02
N THR A 202 -29.05 19.50 -1.03
CA THR A 202 -29.51 19.80 0.33
C THR A 202 -28.67 20.92 0.93
N ARG A 203 -29.34 21.97 1.39
CA ARG A 203 -28.70 23.17 1.94
C ARG A 203 -28.41 23.01 3.44
N VAL A 204 -27.33 23.64 3.89
CA VAL A 204 -26.93 23.76 5.28
C VAL A 204 -26.40 25.17 5.53
N GLU A 205 -26.76 25.75 6.67
CA GLU A 205 -26.15 26.97 7.16
C GLU A 205 -24.74 26.65 7.67
N ALA A 206 -23.74 26.98 6.87
CA ALA A 206 -22.33 26.74 7.15
C ALA A 206 -21.64 28.10 7.35
N PRO A 207 -21.72 28.71 8.55
CA PRO A 207 -20.88 29.86 8.86
C PRO A 207 -19.40 29.43 8.83
N MET A 208 -18.49 30.37 8.60
CA MET A 208 -17.03 30.11 8.57
C MET A 208 -16.46 29.52 9.87
N ARG A 209 -17.23 29.58 10.97
CA ARG A 209 -16.88 29.02 12.27
C ARG A 209 -18.13 28.48 12.97
N ARG A 210 -17.95 27.40 13.71
CA ARG A 210 -18.96 26.80 14.58
C ARG A 210 -18.34 26.45 15.93
N GLU A 211 -19.04 26.77 17.01
CA GLU A 211 -18.67 26.33 18.36
C GLU A 211 -19.46 25.08 18.74
N LEU A 212 -18.77 24.09 19.29
CA LEU A 212 -19.35 22.83 19.76
C LEU A 212 -18.60 22.39 21.01
N GLU A 213 -19.30 22.34 22.15
CA GLU A 213 -18.74 21.91 23.45
C GLU A 213 -17.43 22.64 23.84
N GLY A 214 -17.35 23.95 23.56
CA GLY A 214 -16.17 24.77 23.84
C GLY A 214 -15.02 24.66 22.81
N TRP A 215 -15.19 23.84 21.77
CA TRP A 215 -14.25 23.73 20.65
C TRP A 215 -14.74 24.50 19.43
N THR A 216 -13.82 25.10 18.67
CA THR A 216 -14.15 25.81 17.43
C THR A 216 -13.75 25.00 16.21
N ILE A 217 -14.74 24.66 15.37
CA ILE A 217 -14.53 24.14 14.02
C ILE A 217 -14.50 25.35 13.07
N ARG A 218 -13.51 25.40 12.16
CA ARG A 218 -13.32 26.51 11.22
C ARG A 218 -13.15 26.02 9.80
N ASP A 219 -13.67 26.82 8.87
CA ASP A 219 -13.42 26.67 7.45
C ASP A 219 -12.27 27.59 7.02
N ILE A 220 -11.48 27.11 6.06
CA ILE A 220 -10.27 27.81 5.60
C ILE A 220 -10.54 28.56 4.29
N VAL A 221 -11.38 28.00 3.42
CA VAL A 221 -11.74 28.60 2.13
C VAL A 221 -12.98 29.48 2.32
N PRO A 222 -12.92 30.78 2.02
CA PRO A 222 -14.09 31.64 2.10
C PRO A 222 -15.24 31.15 1.19
N HIS A 223 -16.46 31.15 1.72
CA HIS A 223 -17.65 30.71 0.99
C HIS A 223 -18.92 31.41 1.52
N PRO A 224 -20.05 31.33 0.78
CA PRO A 224 -21.34 31.82 1.28
C PRO A 224 -21.75 31.14 2.60
N PRO A 225 -22.55 31.80 3.46
CA PRO A 225 -22.96 31.25 4.75
C PRO A 225 -23.94 30.07 4.64
N VAL A 226 -24.48 29.82 3.44
CA VAL A 226 -25.36 28.68 3.16
C VAL A 226 -24.79 27.94 1.97
N LEU A 227 -24.56 26.64 2.12
CA LEU A 227 -23.99 25.77 1.10
C LEU A 227 -24.92 24.59 0.84
N THR A 228 -24.98 24.13 -0.41
CA THR A 228 -25.43 22.77 -0.75
C THR A 228 -24.37 21.73 -0.36
N LEU A 229 -24.71 20.44 -0.24
CA LEU A 229 -23.73 19.38 0.01
C LEU A 229 -22.63 19.33 -1.07
N GLU A 230 -22.98 19.58 -2.34
CA GLU A 230 -21.97 19.68 -3.41
C GLU A 230 -21.01 20.87 -3.17
N GLU A 231 -21.53 22.03 -2.76
CA GLU A 231 -20.69 23.18 -2.40
C GLU A 231 -19.86 22.94 -1.13
N VAL A 232 -20.38 22.18 -0.16
CA VAL A 232 -19.61 21.72 1.00
C VAL A 232 -18.39 20.91 0.55
N LEU A 233 -18.53 20.05 -0.46
CA LEU A 233 -17.40 19.32 -1.04
C LEU A 233 -16.45 20.25 -1.83
N ARG A 234 -17.00 21.22 -2.58
CA ARG A 234 -16.24 22.20 -3.37
C ARG A 234 -15.36 23.10 -2.51
N TYR A 235 -15.94 23.75 -1.52
CA TYR A 235 -15.23 24.61 -0.57
C TYR A 235 -14.53 23.81 0.52
N SER A 236 -14.79 22.50 0.59
CA SER A 236 -14.24 21.63 1.61
C SER A 236 -14.58 22.14 3.01
N SER A 237 -15.83 22.55 3.24
CA SER A 237 -16.31 23.10 4.52
C SER A 237 -16.37 22.00 5.59
N ASN A 238 -15.57 22.14 6.65
CA ASN A 238 -15.64 21.35 7.88
C ASN A 238 -16.96 21.62 8.62
N VAL A 239 -17.38 22.89 8.69
CA VAL A 239 -18.61 23.26 9.40
C VAL A 239 -19.83 22.63 8.72
N GLY A 240 -19.97 22.82 7.41
CA GLY A 240 -21.09 22.30 6.64
C GLY A 240 -21.19 20.77 6.66
N ILE A 241 -20.07 20.05 6.47
CA ILE A 241 -20.11 18.58 6.49
C ILE A 241 -20.45 18.05 7.88
N SER A 242 -19.89 18.64 8.94
CA SER A 242 -20.14 18.20 10.31
C SER A 242 -21.59 18.43 10.72
N LEU A 243 -22.21 19.54 10.29
CA LEU A 243 -23.63 19.82 10.53
C LEU A 243 -24.54 18.87 9.76
N LEU A 244 -24.25 18.58 8.49
CA LEU A 244 -25.03 17.61 7.71
C LEU A 244 -24.93 16.21 8.31
N ALA A 245 -23.74 15.82 8.76
CA ALA A 245 -23.47 14.51 9.36
C ALA A 245 -24.18 14.29 10.71
N GLU A 246 -24.72 15.32 11.38
CA GLU A 246 -25.55 15.15 12.58
C GLU A 246 -26.86 14.42 12.31
N ARG A 247 -27.25 14.30 11.04
CA ARG A 247 -28.38 13.47 10.61
C ARG A 247 -28.05 11.98 10.58
N LEU A 248 -26.78 11.62 10.71
CA LEU A 248 -26.32 10.23 10.83
C LEU A 248 -26.04 9.92 12.30
N PRO A 249 -26.61 8.84 12.87
CA PRO A 249 -26.15 8.30 14.14
C PRO A 249 -24.66 7.94 14.08
N LYS A 250 -23.93 8.10 15.18
CA LYS A 250 -22.49 7.81 15.24
C LYS A 250 -22.20 6.33 14.99
N GLU A 251 -23.12 5.45 15.39
CA GLU A 251 -23.08 4.01 15.16
C GLU A 251 -23.21 3.68 13.68
N THR A 252 -24.14 4.34 12.98
CA THR A 252 -24.28 4.22 11.52
C THR A 252 -23.01 4.68 10.81
N PHE A 253 -22.48 5.86 11.17
CA PHE A 253 -21.22 6.35 10.62
C PHE A 253 -20.09 5.33 10.82
N PHE A 254 -19.91 4.81 12.04
CA PHE A 254 -18.87 3.83 12.34
C PHE A 254 -19.04 2.53 11.55
N ALA A 255 -20.27 2.01 11.43
CA ALA A 255 -20.55 0.82 10.64
C ALA A 255 -20.14 0.99 9.16
N TYR A 256 -20.35 2.17 8.57
CA TYR A 256 -19.81 2.47 7.24
C TYR A 256 -18.28 2.50 7.20
N MET A 257 -17.63 3.04 8.23
CA MET A 257 -16.15 3.04 8.30
C MET A 257 -15.60 1.61 8.38
N GLU A 258 -16.27 0.70 9.10
CA GLU A 258 -15.94 -0.72 9.13
C GLU A 258 -16.19 -1.39 7.76
N ALA A 259 -17.34 -1.12 7.15
CA ALA A 259 -17.69 -1.62 5.83
C ALA A 259 -16.74 -1.10 4.73
N LEU A 260 -16.16 0.08 4.90
CA LEU A 260 -15.12 0.66 4.04
C LEU A 260 -13.70 0.18 4.40
N GLY A 261 -13.59 -0.79 5.30
CA GLY A 261 -12.31 -1.38 5.68
C GLY A 261 -11.40 -0.49 6.52
N LEU A 262 -11.86 0.69 6.97
CA LEU A 262 -11.03 1.70 7.63
C LEU A 262 -10.65 1.36 9.08
N THR A 263 -11.17 0.25 9.60
CA THR A 263 -10.84 -0.31 10.92
C THR A 263 -10.10 -1.65 10.82
N ARG A 264 -9.89 -2.17 9.60
CA ARG A 264 -9.36 -3.51 9.37
C ARG A 264 -7.83 -3.53 9.47
N THR A 265 -7.28 -4.65 9.90
CA THR A 265 -5.83 -4.90 9.93
C THR A 265 -5.39 -5.91 8.86
N ASP A 266 -6.34 -6.54 8.19
CA ASP A 266 -6.16 -7.69 7.30
C ASP A 266 -6.45 -7.37 5.82
N LEU A 267 -6.12 -6.14 5.38
CA LEU A 267 -6.34 -5.70 3.99
C LEU A 267 -5.61 -6.57 2.97
N LEU A 268 -4.41 -7.05 3.30
CA LEU A 268 -3.58 -7.91 2.47
C LEU A 268 -3.15 -9.15 3.27
N PRO A 269 -3.71 -10.34 3.01
CA PRO A 269 -3.33 -11.54 3.74
C PRO A 269 -1.84 -11.85 3.60
N GLY A 270 -1.17 -12.08 4.74
CA GLY A 270 0.27 -12.43 4.78
C GLY A 270 1.22 -11.25 4.54
N ILE A 271 0.72 -10.04 4.31
CA ILE A 271 1.53 -8.83 4.08
C ILE A 271 1.23 -7.85 5.20
N ARG A 272 2.27 -7.23 5.78
CA ARG A 272 2.08 -6.29 6.90
C ARG A 272 1.43 -5.01 6.40
N VAL A 273 0.34 -4.64 7.08
CA VAL A 273 -0.29 -3.33 6.98
C VAL A 273 -0.42 -2.78 8.40
N ALA A 274 -0.02 -1.53 8.62
CA ALA A 274 -0.16 -0.90 9.93
C ALA A 274 -1.65 -0.79 10.29
N ALA A 275 -1.96 -1.14 11.54
CA ALA A 275 -3.33 -1.09 12.04
C ALA A 275 -3.85 0.36 12.04
N PRO A 276 -5.09 0.58 11.60
CA PRO A 276 -5.78 1.84 11.83
C PRO A 276 -5.87 2.16 13.32
N LEU A 277 -5.83 3.44 13.65
CA LEU A 277 -6.12 3.92 15.00
C LEU A 277 -7.46 4.64 14.97
N PHE A 278 -8.52 3.90 15.33
CA PHE A 278 -9.88 4.40 15.35
C PHE A 278 -10.60 3.84 16.59
N GLN A 279 -11.01 4.72 17.50
CA GLN A 279 -11.75 4.32 18.70
C GLN A 279 -13.19 3.93 18.32
N PRO A 280 -13.82 3.01 19.07
CA PRO A 280 -15.21 2.63 18.83
C PRO A 280 -16.18 3.75 19.27
N PRO A 281 -17.41 3.81 18.69
CA PRO A 281 -18.29 4.97 18.77
C PRO A 281 -18.81 5.28 20.18
N GLU A 282 -18.80 4.33 21.11
CA GLU A 282 -19.23 4.52 22.50
C GLU A 282 -18.34 5.52 23.24
N LYS A 283 -17.07 5.66 22.81
CA LYS A 283 -16.10 6.58 23.41
C LYS A 283 -16.13 7.99 22.83
N TRP A 284 -16.94 8.23 21.80
CA TRP A 284 -16.94 9.52 21.10
C TRP A 284 -17.82 10.54 21.81
N SER A 285 -17.25 11.71 22.10
CA SER A 285 -18.03 12.93 22.36
C SER A 285 -18.64 13.48 21.08
N ARG A 286 -19.50 14.50 21.17
CA ARG A 286 -20.07 15.17 19.98
C ARG A 286 -18.97 15.82 19.14
N VAL A 287 -17.95 16.39 19.79
CA VAL A 287 -16.78 16.96 19.10
C VAL A 287 -15.94 15.88 18.41
N ALA A 288 -15.72 14.73 19.06
CA ALA A 288 -15.00 13.62 18.42
C ALA A 288 -15.74 13.12 17.17
N TYR A 289 -17.06 12.95 17.28
CA TYR A 289 -17.90 12.59 16.14
C TYR A 289 -17.79 13.62 15.01
N ALA A 290 -17.96 14.92 15.31
CA ALA A 290 -17.79 15.98 14.32
C ALA A 290 -16.41 15.93 13.64
N ASN A 291 -15.32 15.74 14.39
CA ASN A 291 -13.97 15.62 13.85
C ASN A 291 -13.83 14.45 12.85
N HIS A 292 -14.43 13.30 13.16
CA HIS A 292 -14.37 12.13 12.29
C HIS A 292 -15.04 12.38 10.93
N THR A 293 -16.11 13.18 10.88
CA THR A 293 -16.85 13.51 9.63
C THR A 293 -16.02 14.29 8.61
N PHE A 294 -14.93 14.92 9.05
CA PHE A 294 -13.98 15.60 8.17
C PHE A 294 -12.56 15.05 8.27
N GLY A 295 -12.41 13.82 8.79
CA GLY A 295 -11.18 13.03 8.72
C GLY A 295 -10.12 13.36 9.77
N GLN A 296 -10.54 13.85 10.94
CA GLN A 296 -9.65 14.08 12.09
C GLN A 296 -10.00 13.14 13.26
N GLY A 297 -9.00 12.80 14.08
CA GLY A 297 -9.17 11.95 15.26
C GLY A 297 -9.11 10.44 14.99
N PHE A 298 -8.74 10.03 13.77
CA PHE A 298 -8.42 8.64 13.45
C PHE A 298 -7.32 8.56 12.40
N LEU A 299 -6.52 7.49 12.43
CA LEU A 299 -5.38 7.29 11.54
C LEU A 299 -5.58 6.06 10.67
N ILE A 300 -5.35 6.20 9.38
CA ILE A 300 -5.41 5.12 8.39
C ILE A 300 -4.20 5.21 7.45
N THR A 301 -3.82 4.09 6.84
CA THR A 301 -2.75 4.12 5.84
C THR A 301 -3.29 4.59 4.48
N PRO A 302 -2.43 5.10 3.57
CA PRO A 302 -2.84 5.41 2.20
C PRO A 302 -3.52 4.25 1.47
N LEU A 303 -3.13 3.00 1.76
CA LEU A 303 -3.79 1.80 1.24
C LEU A 303 -5.26 1.67 1.69
N HIS A 304 -5.56 1.94 2.96
CA HIS A 304 -6.95 1.94 3.46
C HIS A 304 -7.81 2.97 2.73
N LEU A 305 -7.28 4.18 2.55
CA LEU A 305 -8.00 5.23 1.84
C LEU A 305 -8.23 4.86 0.37
N ALA A 306 -7.25 4.23 -0.30
CA ALA A 306 -7.40 3.75 -1.67
C ALA A 306 -8.49 2.68 -1.79
N ALA A 307 -8.52 1.71 -0.87
CA ALA A 307 -9.55 0.68 -0.82
C ALA A 307 -10.95 1.28 -0.60
N ALA A 308 -11.08 2.20 0.36
CA ALA A 308 -12.34 2.88 0.64
C ALA A 308 -12.84 3.73 -0.54
N TYR A 309 -11.94 4.45 -1.22
CA TYR A 309 -12.28 5.18 -2.44
C TYR A 309 -12.65 4.23 -3.59
N GLY A 310 -12.05 3.04 -3.66
CA GLY A 310 -12.44 2.01 -4.61
C GLY A 310 -13.92 1.64 -4.52
N ALA A 311 -14.52 1.69 -3.32
CA ALA A 311 -15.96 1.46 -3.15
C ALA A 311 -16.83 2.51 -3.86
N LEU A 312 -16.32 3.72 -4.10
CA LEU A 312 -17.05 4.78 -4.81
C LEU A 312 -16.98 4.62 -6.33
N VAL A 313 -16.26 3.63 -6.86
CA VAL A 313 -16.26 3.30 -8.30
C VAL A 313 -17.62 2.76 -8.74
N ASP A 314 -18.24 1.89 -7.95
CA ASP A 314 -19.51 1.21 -8.29
C ASP A 314 -20.39 0.84 -7.08
N GLY A 315 -20.01 1.33 -5.90
CA GLY A 315 -20.66 1.04 -4.63
C GLY A 315 -20.17 -0.25 -3.95
N VAL A 316 -19.20 -0.96 -4.53
CA VAL A 316 -18.71 -2.24 -4.01
C VAL A 316 -17.29 -2.06 -3.45
N TYR A 317 -17.13 -2.26 -2.15
CA TYR A 317 -15.82 -2.34 -1.53
C TYR A 317 -15.15 -3.65 -1.94
N ARG A 318 -13.86 -3.58 -2.28
CA ARG A 318 -13.02 -4.71 -2.66
C ARG A 318 -11.76 -4.66 -1.82
N THR A 319 -11.42 -5.78 -1.18
CA THR A 319 -10.14 -5.88 -0.47
C THR A 319 -8.99 -5.79 -1.48
N PRO A 320 -7.94 -4.98 -1.23
CA PRO A 320 -6.83 -4.87 -2.16
C PRO A 320 -6.17 -6.21 -2.48
N VAL A 321 -5.71 -6.38 -3.72
CA VAL A 321 -4.98 -7.58 -4.17
C VAL A 321 -3.59 -7.19 -4.66
N LEU A 322 -2.56 -7.71 -3.99
CA LEU A 322 -1.16 -7.51 -4.37
C LEU A 322 -0.53 -8.72 -5.06
N LEU A 323 -0.89 -9.96 -4.67
CA LEU A 323 -0.32 -11.17 -5.24
C LEU A 323 -1.29 -11.76 -6.27
N LYS A 324 -0.79 -12.12 -7.44
CA LYS A 324 -1.57 -12.79 -8.48
C LYS A 324 -2.05 -14.16 -7.97
N GLY A 325 -3.31 -14.47 -8.24
CA GLY A 325 -3.96 -15.71 -7.77
C GLY A 325 -4.61 -15.60 -6.39
N MET A 326 -4.49 -14.45 -5.70
CA MET A 326 -5.33 -14.15 -4.56
C MET A 326 -6.65 -13.54 -5.02
N GLU A 327 -7.76 -14.00 -4.42
CA GLU A 327 -9.08 -13.44 -4.69
C GLU A 327 -9.36 -12.23 -3.80
N SER A 328 -10.02 -11.21 -4.37
CA SER A 328 -10.56 -10.10 -3.60
C SER A 328 -11.88 -10.53 -2.94
N ARG A 329 -12.00 -10.31 -1.64
CA ARG A 329 -13.32 -10.27 -0.99
C ARG A 329 -14.02 -8.98 -1.42
N SER A 330 -15.31 -9.07 -1.70
CA SER A 330 -16.09 -7.89 -2.11
C SER A 330 -17.48 -7.89 -1.48
N TRP A 331 -17.96 -6.70 -1.10
CA TRP A 331 -19.31 -6.50 -0.62
C TRP A 331 -19.81 -5.10 -0.99
N ARG A 332 -21.13 -4.97 -1.13
CA ARG A 332 -21.74 -3.68 -1.43
C ARG A 332 -21.77 -2.82 -0.17
N VAL A 333 -21.31 -1.58 -0.30
CA VAL A 333 -21.37 -0.54 0.74
C VAL A 333 -22.33 0.57 0.33
N PHE A 334 -22.36 0.91 -0.97
CA PHE A 334 -23.25 1.93 -1.51
C PHE A 334 -24.04 1.40 -2.70
N SER A 335 -25.17 2.02 -2.99
CA SER A 335 -25.87 1.83 -4.24
C SER A 335 -25.02 2.35 -5.42
N PRO A 336 -25.16 1.78 -6.64
CA PRO A 336 -24.49 2.30 -7.83
C PRO A 336 -24.86 3.78 -8.10
N ALA A 337 -26.08 4.18 -7.76
CA ALA A 337 -26.58 5.55 -7.91
C ALA A 337 -25.83 6.53 -6.98
N THR A 338 -25.67 6.18 -5.70
CA THR A 338 -24.88 6.97 -4.73
C THR A 338 -23.45 7.13 -5.22
N ALA A 339 -22.80 6.02 -5.61
CA ALA A 339 -21.44 6.04 -6.11
C ALA A 339 -21.30 6.95 -7.34
N GLN A 340 -22.20 6.83 -8.31
CA GLN A 340 -22.20 7.66 -9.52
C GLN A 340 -22.40 9.14 -9.21
N ALA A 341 -23.40 9.48 -8.39
CA ALA A 341 -23.70 10.85 -8.01
C ALA A 341 -22.48 11.54 -7.35
N LEU A 342 -21.78 10.82 -6.47
CA LEU A 342 -20.57 11.34 -5.83
C LEU A 342 -19.44 11.56 -6.83
N ARG A 343 -19.18 10.61 -7.73
CA ARG A 343 -18.11 10.78 -8.73
C ARG A 343 -18.37 11.95 -9.66
N GLU A 344 -19.61 12.13 -10.09
CA GLU A 344 -19.99 13.26 -10.93
C GLU A 344 -19.85 14.60 -10.19
N ALA A 345 -20.26 14.66 -8.92
CA ALA A 345 -20.05 15.83 -8.08
C ALA A 345 -18.56 16.15 -7.94
N LEU A 346 -17.74 15.16 -7.60
CA LEU A 346 -16.28 15.32 -7.46
C LEU A 346 -15.60 15.74 -8.76
N ALA A 347 -16.11 15.32 -9.92
CA ALA A 347 -15.62 15.79 -11.22
C ALA A 347 -15.95 17.26 -11.46
N ARG A 348 -17.15 17.73 -11.06
CA ARG A 348 -17.55 19.14 -11.15
C ARG A 348 -16.78 20.04 -10.18
N VAL A 349 -16.48 19.54 -8.99
CA VAL A 349 -15.84 20.31 -7.92
C VAL A 349 -14.32 20.10 -7.81
N ALA A 350 -13.73 19.36 -8.75
CA ALA A 350 -12.29 19.10 -8.76
C ALA A 350 -11.49 20.41 -8.78
N VAL A 351 -10.36 20.42 -8.06
CA VAL A 351 -9.49 21.60 -8.02
C VAL A 351 -8.82 21.84 -9.38
N PRO A 352 -8.59 23.10 -9.80
CA PRO A 352 -8.00 23.41 -11.11
C PRO A 352 -6.63 22.76 -11.35
N THR A 353 -5.85 22.54 -10.29
CA THR A 353 -4.54 21.89 -10.37
C THR A 353 -4.60 20.39 -10.68
N ALA A 354 -5.77 19.75 -10.52
CA ALA A 354 -6.04 18.38 -10.94
C ALA A 354 -6.64 18.30 -12.35
N HIS A 355 -6.94 19.44 -13.01
CA HIS A 355 -7.56 19.46 -14.34
C HIS A 355 -6.59 18.95 -15.41
N LEU A 356 -7.11 18.11 -16.31
CA LEU A 356 -6.40 17.58 -17.47
C LEU A 356 -7.27 17.81 -18.72
N PRO A 357 -6.82 18.61 -19.69
CA PRO A 357 -7.60 18.88 -20.91
C PRO A 357 -8.00 17.60 -21.63
N GLY A 358 -9.25 17.55 -22.11
CA GLY A 358 -9.80 16.38 -22.79
C GLY A 358 -10.21 15.23 -21.88
N TYR A 359 -10.07 15.35 -20.55
CA TYR A 359 -10.45 14.31 -19.59
C TYR A 359 -11.22 14.85 -18.39
N ARG A 360 -12.22 14.08 -17.94
CA ARG A 360 -13.00 14.35 -16.74
C ARG A 360 -12.37 13.63 -15.56
N LEU A 361 -11.40 14.28 -14.93
CA LEU A 361 -10.84 13.82 -13.66
C LEU A 361 -11.70 14.30 -12.49
N GLY A 362 -11.73 13.54 -11.40
CA GLY A 362 -12.54 13.87 -10.22
C GLY A 362 -11.89 13.32 -8.97
N GLY A 363 -11.96 14.08 -7.89
CA GLY A 363 -11.32 13.69 -6.64
C GLY A 363 -11.40 14.77 -5.58
N LYS A 364 -10.84 14.47 -4.41
CA LYS A 364 -10.88 15.32 -3.24
C LYS A 364 -9.47 15.58 -2.73
N THR A 365 -9.17 16.85 -2.49
CA THR A 365 -7.98 17.27 -1.75
C THR A 365 -8.19 17.11 -0.25
N GLY A 366 -7.10 16.81 0.45
CA GLY A 366 -7.01 16.86 1.91
C GLY A 366 -5.79 17.64 2.36
N THR A 367 -5.88 18.29 3.51
CA THR A 367 -4.74 18.87 4.23
C THR A 367 -5.00 18.62 5.71
N ALA A 368 -4.33 17.60 6.24
CA ALA A 368 -4.50 17.19 7.63
C ALA A 368 -3.36 17.76 8.46
N GLN A 369 -3.69 18.36 9.61
CA GLN A 369 -2.68 18.75 10.59
C GLN A 369 -2.15 17.52 11.29
N VAL A 370 -0.86 17.49 11.57
CA VAL A 370 -0.24 16.36 12.27
C VAL A 370 -0.16 16.67 13.76
N VAL A 371 -0.51 15.70 14.59
CA VAL A 371 -0.36 15.80 16.05
C VAL A 371 1.12 15.69 16.40
N VAL A 372 1.66 16.74 17.03
CA VAL A 372 3.04 16.79 17.56
C VAL A 372 2.93 17.12 19.04
N ASN A 373 3.54 16.30 19.90
CA ASN A 373 3.48 16.46 21.36
C ASN A 373 2.05 16.60 21.91
N GLY A 374 1.11 15.81 21.37
CA GLY A 374 -0.28 15.78 21.80
C GLY A 374 -1.17 16.94 21.31
N ARG A 375 -0.67 17.81 20.41
CA ARG A 375 -1.46 18.91 19.83
C ARG A 375 -1.29 18.98 18.31
N TYR A 376 -2.32 19.44 17.61
CA TYR A 376 -2.21 19.69 16.16
C TYR A 376 -1.16 20.77 15.87
N SER A 377 -0.18 20.42 15.05
CA SER A 377 0.85 21.34 14.61
C SER A 377 0.29 22.37 13.63
N GLN A 378 0.83 23.58 13.70
CA GLN A 378 0.59 24.63 12.69
C GLN A 378 1.63 24.61 11.56
N LYS A 379 2.60 23.69 11.62
CA LYS A 379 3.73 23.61 10.68
C LYS A 379 3.79 22.28 9.93
N VAL A 380 3.36 21.20 10.58
CA VAL A 380 3.45 19.85 10.04
C VAL A 380 2.08 19.42 9.53
N PHE A 381 2.00 19.18 8.22
CA PHE A 381 0.76 18.81 7.53
C PHE A 381 0.98 17.60 6.63
N THR A 382 -0.07 16.84 6.38
CA THR A 382 -0.13 15.85 5.30
C THR A 382 -1.03 16.38 4.20
N ALA A 383 -0.47 16.52 2.99
CA ALA A 383 -1.17 16.90 1.78
C ALA A 383 -1.70 15.63 1.08
N TRP A 384 -3.01 15.57 0.85
CA TRP A 384 -3.66 14.42 0.23
C TRP A 384 -4.36 14.79 -1.08
N PHE A 385 -4.42 13.83 -1.99
CA PHE A 385 -5.39 13.80 -3.07
C PHE A 385 -5.87 12.37 -3.28
N ALA A 386 -7.18 12.17 -3.34
CA ALA A 386 -7.78 10.87 -3.65
C ALA A 386 -8.82 11.06 -4.76
N GLY A 387 -8.74 10.28 -5.82
CA GLY A 387 -9.61 10.48 -6.99
C GLY A 387 -9.62 9.33 -7.98
N PHE A 388 -10.38 9.55 -9.05
CA PHE A 388 -10.70 8.56 -10.08
C PHE A 388 -10.14 8.99 -11.44
N VAL A 389 -9.72 8.00 -12.22
CA VAL A 389 -9.18 8.20 -13.57
C VAL A 389 -9.89 7.27 -14.56
N PRO A 390 -10.71 7.81 -15.48
CA PRO A 390 -11.45 9.07 -15.36
C PRO A 390 -12.56 8.97 -14.28
N ALA A 391 -13.30 10.04 -14.01
CA ALA A 391 -14.31 10.06 -12.92
C ALA A 391 -15.70 9.53 -13.32
N ASP A 392 -16.12 9.75 -14.56
CA ASP A 392 -17.39 9.26 -15.11
C ASP A 392 -17.40 7.73 -15.27
N ARG A 393 -16.28 7.16 -15.77
CA ARG A 393 -16.07 5.72 -15.94
C ARG A 393 -14.73 5.30 -15.33
N PRO A 394 -14.63 5.22 -14.00
CA PRO A 394 -13.35 4.93 -13.34
C PRO A 394 -12.79 3.59 -13.77
N ARG A 395 -11.54 3.64 -14.24
CA ARG A 395 -10.69 2.46 -14.43
C ARG A 395 -9.68 2.33 -13.30
N PHE A 396 -9.32 3.47 -12.70
CA PHE A 396 -8.33 3.54 -11.63
C PHE A 396 -8.81 4.45 -10.50
N THR A 397 -8.50 4.03 -9.28
CA THR A 397 -8.50 4.86 -8.07
C THR A 397 -7.05 5.19 -7.74
N VAL A 398 -6.75 6.48 -7.57
CA VAL A 398 -5.41 6.96 -7.24
C VAL A 398 -5.46 7.77 -5.96
N VAL A 399 -4.63 7.39 -4.99
CA VAL A 399 -4.43 8.12 -3.73
C VAL A 399 -2.98 8.56 -3.63
N VAL A 400 -2.77 9.85 -3.40
CA VAL A 400 -1.47 10.48 -3.18
C VAL A 400 -1.45 11.08 -1.78
N ALA A 401 -0.41 10.78 -1.02
CA ALA A 401 -0.14 11.34 0.30
C ALA A 401 1.28 11.91 0.33
N VAL A 402 1.42 13.18 0.69
CA VAL A 402 2.72 13.85 0.84
C VAL A 402 2.82 14.42 2.25
N HIS A 403 3.78 13.95 3.02
CA HIS A 403 3.95 14.33 4.40
C HIS A 403 4.97 15.47 4.56
N HIS A 404 4.56 16.47 5.34
CA HIS A 404 5.34 17.64 5.72
C HIS A 404 6.01 18.36 4.52
N PRO A 405 5.27 18.72 3.47
CA PRO A 405 5.80 19.58 2.41
C PRO A 405 6.16 20.96 2.98
N LYS A 406 7.31 21.52 2.57
CA LYS A 406 7.90 22.73 3.17
C LYS A 406 7.69 23.99 2.33
N THR A 407 7.38 23.86 1.04
CA THR A 407 7.18 25.02 0.14
C THR A 407 5.71 25.42 0.04
N ARG A 408 4.84 24.49 -0.38
CA ARG A 408 3.38 24.63 -0.40
C ARG A 408 2.79 23.54 0.47
N ILE A 409 1.81 23.86 1.31
CA ILE A 409 1.32 22.92 2.33
C ILE A 409 0.00 22.22 1.97
N HIS A 410 -0.75 22.76 1.01
CA HIS A 410 -2.09 22.28 0.71
C HIS A 410 -2.10 21.13 -0.30
N GLY A 411 -3.03 20.19 -0.11
CA GLY A 411 -3.26 19.06 -1.03
C GLY A 411 -3.52 19.49 -2.47
N SER A 412 -4.20 20.62 -2.67
CA SER A 412 -4.42 21.21 -3.99
C SER A 412 -3.14 21.67 -4.68
N GLN A 413 -2.08 21.98 -3.94
CA GLN A 413 -0.84 22.54 -4.47
C GLN A 413 0.28 21.52 -4.62
N VAL A 414 0.21 20.41 -3.87
CA VAL A 414 1.26 19.38 -3.82
C VAL A 414 0.74 18.04 -4.37
N ALA A 415 -0.30 17.48 -3.74
CA ALA A 415 -0.78 16.14 -4.10
C ALA A 415 -1.60 16.13 -5.41
N ALA A 416 -2.38 17.18 -5.69
CA ALA A 416 -3.18 17.27 -6.92
C ALA A 416 -2.33 17.30 -8.22
N PRO A 417 -1.22 18.06 -8.33
CA PRO A 417 -0.33 17.98 -9.48
C PRO A 417 0.30 16.59 -9.70
N ILE A 418 0.70 15.91 -8.61
CA ILE A 418 1.22 14.53 -8.67
C ILE A 418 0.14 13.60 -9.20
N PHE A 419 -1.08 13.65 -8.64
CA PHE A 419 -2.23 12.89 -9.12
C PHE A 419 -2.48 13.14 -10.62
N ARG A 420 -2.45 14.40 -11.06
CA ARG A 420 -2.68 14.77 -12.47
C ARG A 420 -1.66 14.13 -13.40
N GLU A 421 -0.38 14.11 -13.02
CA GLU A 421 0.67 13.46 -13.83
C GLU A 421 0.45 11.95 -13.91
N ILE A 422 0.13 11.31 -12.78
CA ILE A 422 -0.19 9.88 -12.73
C ILE A 422 -1.41 9.59 -13.61
N ALA A 423 -2.48 10.39 -13.49
CA ALA A 423 -3.69 10.24 -14.27
C ALA A 423 -3.42 10.36 -15.78
N ALA A 424 -2.63 11.35 -16.21
CA ALA A 424 -2.25 11.52 -17.61
C ALA A 424 -1.51 10.28 -18.16
N GLY A 425 -0.55 9.75 -17.41
CA GLY A 425 0.17 8.55 -17.83
C GLY A 425 -0.69 7.28 -17.80
N LEU A 426 -1.63 7.16 -16.85
CA LEU A 426 -2.59 6.05 -16.80
C LEU A 426 -3.54 6.05 -18.00
N LEU A 427 -4.07 7.23 -18.37
CA LEU A 427 -4.94 7.38 -19.53
C LEU A 427 -4.21 7.01 -20.82
N ALA A 428 -2.96 7.44 -20.97
CA ALA A 428 -2.12 7.08 -22.10
C ALA A 428 -1.80 5.58 -22.14
N TRP A 429 -1.41 4.99 -21.00
CA TRP A 429 -1.12 3.55 -20.89
C TRP A 429 -2.34 2.68 -21.18
N ALA A 430 -3.51 3.07 -20.69
CA ALA A 430 -4.76 2.37 -20.92
C ALA A 430 -5.36 2.60 -22.31
N GLY A 431 -4.72 3.43 -23.15
CA GLY A 431 -5.20 3.76 -24.49
C GLY A 431 -6.56 4.47 -24.49
N LEU A 432 -6.86 5.26 -23.45
CA LEU A 432 -8.14 5.96 -23.32
C LEU A 432 -8.08 7.30 -24.07
N PRO A 433 -8.79 7.47 -25.19
CA PRO A 433 -8.75 8.72 -25.95
C PRO A 433 -9.42 9.86 -25.16
N PRO A 434 -9.04 11.12 -25.42
CA PRO A 434 -9.73 12.27 -24.84
C PRO A 434 -11.19 12.31 -25.31
N TYR A 435 -12.05 12.94 -24.52
CA TYR A 435 -13.43 13.22 -24.94
C TYR A 435 -13.44 14.15 -26.15
N ALA A 436 -14.39 13.92 -27.06
CA ALA A 436 -14.67 14.86 -28.14
C ALA A 436 -15.00 16.26 -27.56
N GLU A 437 -14.58 17.31 -28.25
CA GLU A 437 -14.85 18.70 -27.84
C GLU A 437 -16.35 18.90 -27.58
N GLY A 438 -16.69 19.51 -26.43
CA GLY A 438 -18.08 19.83 -26.05
C GLY A 438 -18.80 18.80 -25.17
N ARG A 439 -18.08 17.84 -24.58
CA ARG A 439 -18.63 16.87 -23.59
C ARG A 439 -18.19 17.10 -22.15
#